data_AF-A0A3B0Q534-F1
#
_entry.id   AF-A0A3B0Q534-F1
#
_cell.length_a   1.000
_cell.length_b   1.000
_cell.length_c   1.000
_cell.angle_alpha   90.00
_cell.angle_beta   90.00
_cell.angle_gamma   90.00
#
_symmetry.space_group_name_H-M   'P 1'
#
loop_
_entity.id
_entity.type
_entity.pdbx_description
1 polymer ?
#
loop_
_entity_poly.entity_id
_entity_poly.type
_entity_poly.pdbx_seq_one_letter_code
_entity_poly.pdbx_strand_id
1 'polypeptide(L)' 'MPLDEAFAKEIKNTPVADLKNTDLSGAGGGSSSAAMFLKEFTEDVEYIHLDVAGTAEQGGRPTGVMVKTLVQLALNSKK' A
#
# COMPACT_ATOMS: atom_id res chain seq x y z
N MET A 1 -6.98 -2.92 5.01
CA MET A 1 -6.63 -3.99 4.05
C MET A 1 -5.66 -4.92 4.73
N PRO A 2 -5.78 -6.26 4.58
CA PRO A 2 -4.82 -7.18 5.17
C PRO A 2 -3.50 -7.18 4.38
N LEU A 3 -2.38 -7.09 5.10
CA LEU A 3 -1.03 -7.40 4.60
C LEU A 3 -0.76 -8.90 4.84
N ASP A 4 -1.45 -9.73 4.05
CA ASP A 4 -1.41 -11.19 4.19
C ASP A 4 -0.21 -11.78 3.42
N GLU A 5 0.40 -12.82 3.98
CA GLU A 5 1.52 -13.54 3.36
C GLU A 5 1.13 -14.20 2.03
N ALA A 6 -0.14 -14.55 1.84
CA ALA A 6 -0.65 -15.09 0.58
C ALA A 6 -0.37 -14.13 -0.60
N PHE A 7 -0.52 -12.83 -0.39
CA PHE A 7 -0.23 -11.83 -1.42
C PHE A 7 1.29 -11.67 -1.66
N ALA A 8 2.12 -11.79 -0.62
CA ALA A 8 3.58 -11.81 -0.74
C ALA A 8 4.08 -13.01 -1.57
N LYS A 9 3.43 -14.16 -1.42
CA LYS A 9 3.79 -15.36 -2.18
C LYS A 9 3.58 -15.16 -3.67
N GLU A 10 2.46 -14.56 -4.08
CA GLU A 10 2.16 -14.36 -5.49
C GLU A 10 3.08 -13.34 -6.17
N ILE A 11 3.45 -12.26 -5.48
CA ILE A 11 4.43 -11.29 -6.01
C ILE A 11 5.84 -11.90 -6.16
N LYS A 12 6.21 -12.87 -5.31
CA LYS A 12 7.50 -13.60 -5.37
C LYS A 12 7.49 -14.78 -6.35
N ASN A 13 6.33 -15.17 -6.86
CA ASN A 13 6.16 -16.37 -7.68
C ASN A 13 6.63 -16.18 -9.14
N THR A 14 7.90 -15.84 -9.37
CA THR A 14 8.46 -15.57 -10.71
C THR A 14 9.71 -16.42 -10.99
N PRO A 15 9.85 -16.97 -12.22
CA PRO A 15 11.00 -17.80 -12.58
C PRO A 15 12.25 -17.00 -12.99
N VAL A 16 12.14 -15.69 -13.21
CA VAL A 16 13.18 -14.88 -13.88
C VAL A 16 13.68 -13.68 -13.08
N ALA A 17 13.00 -13.32 -12.00
CA ALA A 17 13.28 -12.13 -11.20
C ALA A 17 12.93 -12.42 -9.74
N ASP A 18 13.34 -11.54 -8.83
CA ASP A 18 13.04 -11.70 -7.40
C ASP A 18 11.58 -11.37 -7.06
N LEU A 19 10.99 -10.42 -7.79
CA LEU A 19 9.62 -9.94 -7.59
C LEU A 19 8.94 -9.62 -8.93
N LYS A 20 7.64 -9.84 -8.98
CA LYS A 20 6.73 -9.22 -9.97
C LYS A 20 6.11 -7.97 -9.37
N ASN A 21 5.93 -6.95 -10.20
CA ASN A 21 5.31 -5.69 -9.78
C ASN A 21 3.78 -5.75 -9.67
N THR A 22 3.14 -6.79 -10.19
CA THR A 22 1.70 -6.96 -10.13
C THR A 22 1.34 -8.43 -10.02
N ASP A 23 0.26 -8.71 -9.29
CA ASP A 23 -0.35 -10.04 -9.27
C ASP A 23 -1.28 -10.20 -10.48
N LEU A 24 -1.05 -11.24 -11.27
CA LEU A 24 -1.84 -11.59 -12.45
C LEU A 24 -2.69 -12.85 -12.22
N SER A 25 -2.75 -13.36 -10.99
CA SER A 25 -3.52 -14.56 -10.60
C SER A 25 -5.03 -14.38 -10.79
N GLY A 26 -5.52 -13.14 -10.80
CA GLY A 26 -6.95 -12.83 -10.86
C GLY A 26 -7.71 -13.12 -9.56
N ALA A 27 -7.01 -13.42 -8.46
CA ALA A 27 -7.60 -13.78 -7.17
C ALA A 27 -8.31 -12.62 -6.43
N GLY A 28 -8.29 -11.40 -6.99
CA GLY A 28 -8.75 -10.18 -6.32
C GLY A 28 -7.71 -9.64 -5.33
N GLY A 29 -8.05 -8.56 -4.62
CA GLY A 29 -7.14 -8.00 -3.60
C GLY A 29 -5.96 -7.19 -4.15
N GLY A 30 -6.07 -6.62 -5.34
CA GLY A 30 -4.98 -5.86 -6.00
C GLY A 30 -4.32 -4.79 -5.12
N SER A 31 -5.09 -4.03 -4.33
CA SER A 31 -4.54 -3.06 -3.39
C SER A 31 -3.71 -3.70 -2.25
N SER A 32 -4.08 -4.89 -1.77
CA SER A 32 -3.27 -5.64 -0.80
C SER A 32 -1.99 -6.18 -1.44
N SER A 33 -2.06 -6.72 -2.66
CA SER A 33 -0.88 -7.17 -3.40
C SER A 33 0.09 -6.03 -3.69
N ALA A 34 -0.42 -4.86 -4.10
CA ALA A 34 0.39 -3.66 -4.31
C ALA A 34 1.05 -3.19 -2.99
N ALA A 35 0.31 -3.19 -1.89
CA ALA A 35 0.87 -2.85 -0.58
C ALA A 35 1.95 -3.84 -0.13
N MET A 36 1.79 -5.14 -0.41
CA MET A 36 2.81 -6.15 -0.12
C MET A 36 4.05 -6.00 -1.01
N PHE A 37 3.89 -5.63 -2.28
CA PHE A 37 5.03 -5.32 -3.15
C PHE A 37 5.87 -4.17 -2.58
N LEU A 38 5.23 -3.08 -2.15
CA LEU A 38 5.94 -1.94 -1.56
C LEU A 38 6.63 -2.30 -0.24
N LYS A 39 6.04 -3.21 0.55
CA LYS A 39 6.60 -3.68 1.82
C LYS A 39 7.99 -4.35 1.65
N GLU A 40 8.26 -4.98 0.51
CA GLU A 40 9.58 -5.59 0.26
C GLU A 40 10.73 -4.57 0.22
N PHE A 41 10.42 -3.27 0.10
CA PHE A 41 11.40 -2.17 0.06
C PHE A 41 11.48 -1.37 1.36
N THR A 42 10.80 -1.81 2.43
CA THR A 42 10.75 -1.06 3.69
C THR A 42 11.77 -1.55 4.72
N GLU A 43 12.41 -2.70 4.46
CA GLU A 43 13.41 -3.31 5.35
C GLU A 43 12.92 -3.30 6.81
N ASP A 44 13.71 -2.78 7.74
CA ASP A 44 13.40 -2.69 9.18
C ASP A 44 12.70 -1.37 9.58
N VAL A 45 12.22 -0.59 8.61
CA VAL A 45 11.51 0.66 8.87
C VAL A 45 10.03 0.39 9.14
N GLU A 46 9.53 0.96 10.24
CA GLU A 46 8.10 0.90 10.56
C GLU A 46 7.27 1.55 9.43
N TYR A 47 6.36 0.76 8.84
CA TYR A 47 5.77 1.09 7.54
C TYR A 47 4.24 1.09 7.57
N ILE A 48 3.67 2.09 6.90
CA ILE A 48 2.25 2.14 6.54
C ILE A 48 2.08 2.54 5.07
N HIS A 49 1.10 1.94 4.40
CA HIS A 49 0.65 2.31 3.06
C HIS A 49 -0.74 2.96 3.13
N LEU A 50 -0.91 4.10 2.46
CA LEU A 50 -2.18 4.81 2.35
C LEU A 50 -2.65 4.82 0.89
N ASP A 51 -3.56 3.90 0.54
CA ASP A 51 -4.19 3.88 -0.78
C ASP A 51 -5.28 4.96 -0.85
N VAL A 52 -4.97 6.06 -1.56
CA VAL A 52 -5.87 7.21 -1.73
C VAL A 52 -6.49 7.29 -3.13
N ALA A 53 -6.31 6.26 -3.98
CA ALA A 53 -6.75 6.32 -5.37
C ALA A 53 -8.25 6.62 -5.51
N GLY A 54 -9.08 6.05 -4.64
CA GLY A 54 -10.53 6.28 -4.62
C GLY A 54 -10.99 7.49 -3.79
N THR A 55 -10.10 8.18 -3.08
CA THR A 55 -10.48 9.23 -2.11
C THR A 55 -9.85 10.59 -2.38
N ALA A 56 -8.78 10.65 -3.18
CA ALA A 56 -8.05 11.88 -3.48
C ALA A 56 -8.87 12.89 -4.30
N GLU A 57 -9.91 12.43 -4.99
CA GLU A 57 -10.66 13.18 -5.99
C GLU A 57 -12.16 12.87 -5.87
N GLN A 58 -13.01 13.90 -5.93
CA GLN A 58 -14.45 13.74 -6.10
C GLN A 58 -15.02 14.79 -7.09
N GLY A 59 -15.47 14.34 -8.26
CA GLY A 59 -16.14 15.19 -9.26
C GLY A 59 -15.24 16.19 -9.99
N GLY A 60 -14.02 15.77 -10.37
CA GLY A 60 -12.95 16.61 -10.92
C GLY A 60 -12.25 17.52 -9.91
N ARG A 61 -12.43 17.32 -8.60
CA ARG A 61 -11.92 18.21 -7.56
C ARG A 61 -11.10 17.46 -6.50
N PRO A 62 -9.90 17.95 -6.12
CA PRO A 62 -9.11 17.32 -5.08
C PRO A 62 -9.77 17.48 -3.70
N THR A 63 -9.74 16.42 -2.89
CA THR A 63 -10.38 16.39 -1.57
C THR A 63 -9.45 16.78 -0.43
N GLY A 64 -8.13 16.71 -0.64
CA GLY A 64 -7.14 16.91 0.44
C GLY A 64 -7.15 15.79 1.49
N VAL A 65 -7.60 14.58 1.11
CA VAL A 65 -7.61 13.40 1.99
C VAL A 65 -6.24 13.16 2.65
N MET A 66 -6.26 12.69 3.89
CA MET A 66 -5.10 12.43 4.75
C MET A 66 -4.29 13.65 5.25
N VAL A 67 -4.47 14.87 4.72
CA VAL A 67 -3.75 16.05 5.21
C VAL A 67 -3.98 16.28 6.70
N LYS A 68 -5.24 16.37 7.13
CA LYS A 68 -5.61 16.53 8.55
C LYS A 68 -5.09 15.37 9.42
N THR A 69 -5.18 14.14 8.90
CA THR A 69 -4.77 12.93 9.62
C THR A 69 -3.27 12.92 9.88
N LEU A 70 -2.45 13.23 8.88
CA LEU A 70 -0.99 13.28 9.00
C LEU A 70 -0.53 14.43 9.91
N VAL A 71 -1.17 15.60 9.82
CA VAL A 71 -0.93 16.71 10.76
C VAL A 71 -1.22 16.28 12.19
N GLN A 72 -2.37 15.64 12.42
CA GLN A 72 -2.74 15.20 13.76
C GLN A 72 -1.80 14.10 14.30
N LEU A 73 -1.37 13.18 13.44
CA LEU A 73 -0.37 12.17 13.79
C LEU A 73 0.92 12.85 14.26
N ALA A 74 1.47 13.78 13.46
CA ALA A 74 2.69 14.51 13.80
C ALA A 74 2.58 15.35 15.09
N LEU A 75 1.42 15.94 15.36
CA LEU A 75 1.17 16.68 16.60
C LEU A 75 1.05 15.75 17.82
N ASN A 76 0.48 14.56 17.65
CA ASN A 76 0.31 13.58 18.72
C ASN A 76 1.59 12.81 19.03
N SER A 77 2.48 12.59 18.06
CA SER A 77 3.77 11.92 18.24
C SER A 77 4.80 12.72 19.05
N LYS A 78 4.50 13.98 19.41
CA LYS A 78 5.38 14.84 20.22
C LYS A 78 5.08 14.79 21.73
N LYS A 79 4.23 13.87 22.18
CA LYS A 79 3.98 13.58 23.60
C LYS A 79 4.78 12.35 24.02
#